data_AF-A0A658NRF3-F1
#
_entry.id   AF-A0A658NRF3-F1
#
_cell.length_a   1.000
_cell.length_b   1.000
_cell.length_c   1.000
_cell.angle_alpha   90.00
_cell.angle_beta   90.00
_cell.angle_gamma   90.00
#
_symmetry.space_group_name_H-M   'P 1'
#
loop_
_entity.id
_entity.type
_entity.pdbx_description
1 polymer ?
#
loop_
_entity_poly.entity_id
_entity_poly.type
_entity_poly.pdbx_seq_one_letter_code
_entity_poly.pdbx_strand_id
1 'polypeptide(L)'
;GCSVFAYNYFDFDWVQAPHGRAPAMATGVKRTLPDKVVLTYQGDGDLASIGMGEIVHAAARGENITVIFLNNANYGMTGGQMAPTTLPGMRT
;
A
#
# COMPACT_ATOMS: atom_id res chain seq x y z
N GLY A 1 2.55 8.34 -0.49
CA GLY A 1 2.04 8.70 -1.84
C GLY A 1 0.73 9.45 -1.71
N CYS A 2 0.11 9.90 -2.82
CA CYS A 2 -1.18 10.62 -2.78
C CYS A 2 -2.25 9.84 -2.00
N SER A 3 -2.25 8.52 -2.14
CA SER A 3 -3.13 7.60 -1.43
C SER A 3 -3.04 7.67 0.10
N VAL A 4 -1.90 8.08 0.68
CA VAL A 4 -1.74 8.14 2.14
C VAL A 4 -2.72 9.12 2.78
N PHE A 5 -3.19 10.15 2.06
CA PHE A 5 -4.13 11.13 2.59
C PHE A 5 -5.54 10.58 2.87
N ALA A 6 -5.79 9.29 2.64
CA ALA A 6 -7.02 8.59 3.00
C ALA A 6 -7.44 8.79 4.47
N TYR A 7 -6.49 8.95 5.39
CA TYR A 7 -6.80 9.20 6.80
C TYR A 7 -7.59 10.50 7.06
N ASN A 8 -7.61 11.46 6.11
CA ASN A 8 -8.43 12.67 6.24
C ASN A 8 -9.91 12.42 5.93
N TYR A 9 -10.25 11.27 5.34
CA TYR A 9 -11.57 10.97 4.78
C TYR A 9 -12.27 9.79 5.45
N PHE A 10 -11.56 9.04 6.27
CA PHE A 10 -12.06 7.83 6.91
C PHE A 10 -12.00 7.93 8.43
N ASP A 11 -13.12 7.64 9.09
CA ASP A 11 -13.27 7.70 10.55
C ASP A 11 -13.02 6.32 11.19
N PHE A 12 -11.75 5.89 11.18
CA PHE A 12 -11.25 4.72 11.90
C PHE A 12 -9.77 4.87 12.23
N ASP A 13 -9.19 3.97 13.02
CA ASP A 13 -7.79 4.07 13.43
C ASP A 13 -6.81 3.94 12.24
N TRP A 14 -5.82 4.83 12.17
CA TRP A 14 -4.79 4.85 11.12
C TRP A 14 -3.38 4.77 11.67
N VAL A 15 -2.49 4.09 10.93
CA VAL A 15 -1.05 4.14 11.15
C VAL A 15 -0.35 4.44 9.83
N GLN A 16 0.46 5.49 9.81
CA GLN A 16 1.22 5.85 8.61
C GLN A 16 2.51 5.02 8.53
N ALA A 17 2.54 4.08 7.60
CA ALA A 17 3.75 3.31 7.31
C ALA A 17 4.77 4.12 6.49
N PRO A 18 6.08 3.84 6.65
CA PRO A 18 7.08 4.28 5.67
C PRO A 18 6.79 3.73 4.26
N HIS A 19 7.33 4.39 3.24
CA HIS A 19 7.08 4.02 1.84
C HIS A 19 7.37 2.53 1.58
N GLY A 20 6.36 1.81 1.04
CA GLY A 20 6.40 0.37 0.78
C GLY A 20 6.27 -0.56 1.99
N ARG A 21 6.20 -0.03 3.23
CA ARG A 21 6.21 -0.85 4.46
C ARG A 21 4.83 -1.20 5.02
N ALA A 22 3.74 -0.78 4.36
CA ALA A 22 2.41 -1.04 4.90
C ALA A 22 2.09 -2.54 5.10
N PRO A 23 2.47 -3.49 4.21
CA PRO A 23 2.20 -4.91 4.44
C PRO A 23 2.97 -5.49 5.65
N ALA A 24 4.20 -5.04 5.87
CA ALA A 24 4.99 -5.42 7.04
C ALA A 24 4.37 -4.88 8.34
N MET A 25 3.99 -3.60 8.34
CA MET A 25 3.33 -2.98 9.48
C MET A 25 1.98 -3.65 9.77
N ALA A 26 1.16 -3.89 8.74
CA ALA A 26 -0.13 -4.57 8.86
C ALA A 26 0.00 -6.00 9.38
N THR A 27 1.06 -6.73 9.00
CA THR A 27 1.39 -8.04 9.57
C THR A 27 1.56 -7.93 11.09
N GLY A 28 2.33 -6.94 11.57
CA GLY A 28 2.50 -6.69 13.00
C GLY A 28 1.17 -6.34 13.69
N VAL A 29 0.43 -5.39 13.14
CA VAL A 29 -0.87 -4.96 13.69
C VAL A 29 -1.84 -6.13 13.77
N LYS A 30 -1.98 -6.94 12.72
CA LYS A 30 -2.90 -8.09 12.70
C LYS A 30 -2.53 -9.17 13.71
N ARG A 31 -1.23 -9.42 13.90
CA ARG A 31 -0.75 -10.40 14.88
C ARG A 31 -0.89 -9.92 16.33
N THR A 32 -0.78 -8.62 16.58
CA THR A 32 -0.98 -8.02 17.91
C THR A 32 -2.46 -7.83 18.23
N LEU A 33 -3.30 -7.58 17.23
CA LEU A 33 -4.73 -7.33 17.37
C LEU A 33 -5.55 -8.33 16.52
N PRO A 34 -5.58 -9.63 16.91
CA PRO A 34 -6.14 -10.69 16.08
C PRO A 34 -7.63 -10.50 15.76
N ASP A 35 -8.40 -9.86 16.64
CA ASP A 35 -9.85 -9.65 16.46
C ASP A 35 -10.20 -8.43 15.60
N LYS A 36 -9.21 -7.61 15.22
CA LYS A 36 -9.45 -6.40 14.43
C LYS A 36 -9.39 -6.70 12.92
N VAL A 37 -10.20 -5.97 12.16
CA VAL A 37 -10.06 -5.89 10.71
C VAL A 37 -8.87 -4.98 10.42
N VAL A 38 -7.90 -5.47 9.66
CA VAL A 38 -6.69 -4.73 9.30
C VAL A 38 -6.63 -4.62 7.80
N LEU A 39 -6.47 -3.39 7.31
CA LEU A 39 -6.32 -3.10 5.89
C LEU A 39 -5.08 -2.25 5.61
N THR A 40 -4.51 -2.40 4.42
CA THR A 40 -3.55 -1.44 3.86
C THR A 40 -4.18 -0.69 2.69
N TYR A 41 -3.76 0.55 2.48
CA TYR A 41 -4.23 1.41 1.40
C TYR A 41 -3.02 2.04 0.71
N GLN A 42 -2.64 1.49 -0.44
CA GLN A 42 -1.34 1.75 -1.06
C GLN A 42 -1.47 2.05 -2.55
N GLY A 43 -0.66 3.00 -3.02
CA GLY A 43 -0.53 3.28 -4.46
C GLY A 43 0.30 2.21 -5.17
N ASP A 44 0.28 2.24 -6.49
CA ASP A 44 0.99 1.27 -7.31
C ASP A 44 2.52 1.30 -7.14
N GLY A 45 3.12 2.49 -7.13
CA GLY A 45 4.54 2.64 -6.85
C GLY A 45 4.93 2.24 -5.42
N ASP A 46 4.04 2.46 -4.46
CA ASP A 46 4.28 2.07 -3.06
C ASP A 46 4.24 0.53 -2.88
N LEU A 47 3.22 -0.13 -3.41
CA LEU A 47 3.02 -1.57 -3.24
C LEU A 47 3.86 -2.41 -4.21
N ALA A 48 3.84 -2.07 -5.51
CA ALA A 48 4.39 -2.90 -6.58
C ALA A 48 5.81 -2.48 -7.01
N SER A 49 6.37 -1.39 -6.46
CA SER A 49 7.80 -1.07 -6.61
C SER A 49 8.56 -1.39 -5.33
N ILE A 50 8.82 -0.39 -4.48
CA ILE A 50 9.63 -0.54 -3.27
C ILE A 50 9.01 -1.50 -2.24
N GLY A 51 7.68 -1.65 -2.23
CA GLY A 51 6.95 -2.54 -1.33
C GLY A 51 6.76 -3.98 -1.81
N MET A 52 7.26 -4.34 -3.01
CA MET A 52 6.95 -5.64 -3.64
C MET A 52 7.31 -6.83 -2.73
N GLY A 53 8.49 -6.79 -2.10
CA GLY A 53 8.92 -7.85 -1.19
C GLY A 53 7.96 -8.02 0.00
N GLU A 54 7.48 -6.92 0.57
CA GLU A 54 6.63 -6.94 1.76
C GLU A 54 5.28 -7.59 1.47
N ILE A 55 4.65 -7.21 0.34
CA ILE A 55 3.33 -7.75 -0.03
C ILE A 55 3.43 -9.23 -0.45
N VAL A 56 4.46 -9.61 -1.20
CA VAL A 56 4.67 -11.01 -1.61
C VAL A 56 4.88 -11.89 -0.38
N HIS A 57 5.68 -11.44 0.59
CA HIS A 57 5.89 -12.21 1.81
C HIS A 57 4.66 -12.22 2.74
N ALA A 58 3.88 -11.14 2.80
CA ALA A 58 2.61 -11.14 3.53
C ALA A 58 1.60 -12.13 2.93
N ALA A 59 1.49 -12.16 1.60
CA ALA A 59 0.64 -13.12 0.89
C ALA A 59 1.14 -14.57 1.08
N ALA A 60 2.45 -14.81 0.99
CA ALA A 60 3.03 -16.14 1.18
C ALA A 60 2.81 -16.70 2.60
N ARG A 61 2.75 -15.83 3.62
CA ARG A 61 2.42 -16.22 5.00
C ARG A 61 0.91 -16.41 5.23
N GLY A 62 0.06 -16.04 4.27
CA GLY A 62 -1.39 -16.06 4.45
C GLY A 62 -1.85 -15.07 5.53
N GLU A 63 -1.22 -13.91 5.65
CA GLU A 63 -1.61 -12.90 6.64
C GLU A 63 -3.08 -12.50 6.42
N ASN A 64 -3.87 -12.54 7.50
CA ASN A 64 -5.29 -12.21 7.45
C ASN A 64 -5.52 -10.69 7.44
N ILE A 65 -5.10 -10.05 6.34
CA ILE A 65 -5.20 -8.60 6.10
C ILE A 65 -5.85 -8.35 4.74
N THR A 66 -6.51 -7.20 4.60
CA THR A 66 -7.02 -6.73 3.29
C THR A 66 -6.06 -5.71 2.68
N VAL A 67 -5.74 -5.82 1.40
CA VAL A 67 -4.83 -4.87 0.72
C VAL A 67 -5.60 -4.16 -0.38
N ILE A 68 -5.72 -2.83 -0.26
CA ILE A 68 -6.34 -1.97 -1.26
C ILE A 68 -5.22 -1.38 -2.13
N PHE A 69 -5.11 -1.90 -3.36
CA PHE A 69 -4.13 -1.50 -4.36
C PHE A 69 -4.71 -0.45 -5.31
N LEU A 70 -4.18 0.77 -5.23
CA LEU A 70 -4.66 1.91 -6.02
C LEU A 70 -3.75 2.08 -7.22
N ASN A 71 -4.18 1.47 -8.32
CA ASN A 71 -3.46 1.53 -9.58
C ASN A 71 -3.87 2.78 -10.38
N ASN A 72 -3.08 3.84 -10.26
CA ASN A 72 -3.18 5.05 -11.08
C ASN A 72 -2.05 5.16 -12.14
N ALA A 73 -1.21 4.12 -12.26
CA ALA A 73 -0.14 4.00 -13.24
C ALA A 73 0.93 5.11 -13.24
N ASN A 74 1.13 5.82 -12.11
CA ASN A 74 2.21 6.79 -11.93
C ASN A 74 2.51 7.12 -10.45
N TYR A 75 3.67 7.72 -10.21
CA TYR A 75 4.00 8.36 -8.93
C TYR A 75 3.44 9.78 -8.85
N GLY A 76 2.11 9.91 -8.69
CA GLY A 76 1.44 11.22 -8.69
C GLY A 76 1.98 12.24 -7.68
N MET A 77 2.33 11.81 -6.46
CA MET A 77 2.77 12.71 -5.37
C MET A 77 4.13 13.36 -5.65
N THR A 78 4.99 12.69 -6.40
CA THR A 78 6.36 13.14 -6.65
C THR A 78 6.51 13.84 -7.99
N GLY A 79 5.41 14.09 -8.71
CA GLY A 79 5.42 14.82 -9.98
C GLY A 79 5.13 13.96 -11.20
N GLY A 80 4.54 12.77 -11.03
CA GLY A 80 4.00 11.97 -12.15
C GLY A 80 5.03 11.07 -12.83
N GLN A 81 6.03 10.55 -12.12
CA GLN A 81 6.99 9.63 -12.72
C GLN A 81 6.35 8.28 -13.10
N MET A 82 7.00 7.58 -14.02
CA MET A 82 6.68 6.19 -14.37
C MET A 82 6.69 5.28 -13.13
N ALA A 83 5.63 4.50 -12.97
CA ALA A 83 5.45 3.47 -11.96
C ALA A 83 5.46 2.06 -12.60
N PRO A 84 5.53 0.97 -11.81
CA PRO A 84 5.56 -0.40 -12.34
C PRO A 84 4.33 -0.79 -13.16
N THR A 85 3.22 -0.06 -13.01
CA THR A 85 1.99 -0.31 -13.74
C THR A 85 1.75 0.69 -14.89
N THR A 86 2.69 1.59 -15.14
CA THR A 86 2.67 2.46 -16.33
C THR A 86 2.70 1.62 -17.60
N LEU A 87 1.74 1.85 -18.50
CA LEU A 87 1.66 1.12 -19.77
C LEU A 87 2.72 1.60 -20.76
N PRO A 88 3.23 0.73 -21.66
CA PRO A 88 4.08 1.14 -22.76
C PRO A 88 3.41 2.25 -23.59
N GLY A 89 4.12 3.36 -23.82
CA GLY A 89 3.60 4.52 -24.56
C GLY A 89 2.69 5.46 -23.75
N MET A 90 2.40 5.17 -22.48
CA MET A 90 1.71 6.09 -21.58
C MET A 90 2.59 7.31 -21.30
N ARG A 91 2.04 8.50 -21.49
CA ARG A 91 2.66 9.75 -21.05
C ARG A 91 2.40 9.92 -19.56
N THR A 92 3.46 10.17 -18.80
CA THR A 92 3.44 10.33 -17.35
C THR A 92 3.91 11.73 -17.00
#